data_AF-A0A8J3LZ24-F1
#
_entry.id   AF-A0A8J3LZ24-F1
#
_cell.length_a   1.000
_cell.length_b   1.000
_cell.length_c   1.000
_cell.angle_alpha   90.00
_cell.angle_beta   90.00
_cell.angle_gamma   90.00
#
_symmetry.space_group_name_H-M   'P 1'
#
loop_
_entity.id
_entity.type
_entity.pdbx_description
1 polymer ?
#
loop_
_entity_poly.entity_id
_entity_poly.type
_entity_poly.pdbx_seq_one_letter_code
_entity_poly.pdbx_strand_id
1 'polypeptide(L)'
;MTAHREAAGTAARAVGEGTRIVTLADRPDLVTAVPGVLDSRWPRFMLAGRPGHDVDLTDLLVRAPQHQVLLVDATDEVRGVGLSVPLEWDGSVADLPSGWDGAVTASADLLERGGRPNAACALSITLMPAVTGQGYAGEMIDALKRAAASAGAAALIAPVRPVLKARYPLVPMEQYLTWRTEDGEVFDPWLRLHLRVGGEVLGVAYPSMTISGTVAEWRYWVGMPLPGDGEYVIRGGLAPLTVDRAADLGIYREPNVWVVHREQI
;
A
#
# COMPACT_ATOMS: atom_id res chain seq x y z
N MET A 1 -13.42 20.05 -34.98
CA MET A 1 -11.95 20.19 -34.90
C MET A 1 -11.53 19.78 -33.49
N THR A 2 -11.66 18.47 -33.23
CA THR A 2 -11.55 17.87 -31.90
C THR A 2 -10.08 17.56 -31.65
N ALA A 3 -9.45 18.33 -30.77
CA ALA A 3 -8.08 18.07 -30.37
C ALA A 3 -8.04 16.81 -29.50
N HIS A 4 -7.59 15.70 -30.09
CA HIS A 4 -7.07 14.58 -29.32
C HIS A 4 -5.84 15.07 -28.55
N ARG A 5 -5.96 15.21 -27.24
CA ARG A 5 -4.82 15.38 -26.35
C ARG A 5 -4.20 13.99 -26.22
N GLU A 6 -3.06 13.76 -26.88
CA GLU A 6 -2.22 12.61 -26.57
C GLU A 6 -1.90 12.64 -25.08
N ALA A 7 -2.24 11.57 -24.36
CA ALA A 7 -1.74 11.37 -23.01
C ALA A 7 -0.23 11.26 -23.12
N ALA A 8 0.50 12.23 -22.58
CA ALA A 8 1.94 12.17 -22.49
C ALA A 8 2.31 10.95 -21.62
N GLY A 9 2.77 9.87 -22.26
CA GLY A 9 3.32 8.71 -21.57
C GLY A 9 4.46 9.16 -20.65
N THR A 10 4.51 8.62 -19.44
CA THR A 10 5.56 8.99 -18.49
C THR A 10 6.82 8.22 -18.92
N ALA A 11 7.72 8.86 -19.66
CA ALA A 11 8.91 8.22 -20.19
C ALA A 11 9.70 7.45 -19.10
N ALA A 12 10.16 6.25 -19.44
CA ALA A 12 10.93 5.38 -18.55
C ALA A 12 12.13 6.12 -17.95
N ARG A 13 12.29 6.06 -16.62
CA ARG A 13 13.40 6.71 -15.91
C ARG A 13 14.44 5.69 -15.47
N ALA A 14 15.71 5.93 -15.81
CA ALA A 14 16.83 5.17 -15.25
C ALA A 14 17.04 5.51 -13.77
N VAL A 15 17.28 4.50 -12.94
CA VAL A 15 17.42 4.63 -11.48
C VAL A 15 18.72 4.00 -10.95
N GLY A 16 19.33 3.12 -11.74
CA GLY A 16 20.63 2.50 -11.49
C GLY A 16 21.16 1.88 -12.78
N GLU A 17 22.37 1.31 -12.74
CA GLU A 17 22.97 0.67 -13.92
C GLU A 17 22.04 -0.46 -14.42
N GLY A 18 21.46 -0.27 -15.61
CA GLY A 18 20.52 -1.21 -16.21
C GLY A 18 19.12 -1.27 -15.58
N THR A 19 18.77 -0.46 -14.59
CA THR A 19 17.43 -0.51 -13.96
C THR A 19 16.61 0.74 -14.27
N ARG A 20 15.33 0.54 -14.61
CA ARG A 20 14.39 1.62 -14.94
C ARG A 20 13.06 1.48 -14.20
N ILE A 21 12.36 2.59 -14.00
CA ILE A 21 10.97 2.61 -13.53
C ILE A 21 10.05 3.05 -14.67
N VAL A 22 8.97 2.30 -14.86
CA VAL A 22 7.90 2.58 -15.84
C VAL A 22 6.52 2.51 -15.20
N THR A 23 5.49 3.00 -15.89
CA THR A 23 4.11 2.72 -15.51
C THR A 23 3.55 1.50 -16.24
N LEU A 24 2.50 0.89 -15.72
CA LEU A 24 1.77 -0.17 -16.42
C LEU A 24 1.07 0.36 -17.68
N ALA A 25 0.77 1.66 -17.75
CA ALA A 25 0.26 2.29 -18.97
C ALA A 25 1.30 2.29 -20.11
N ASP A 26 2.59 2.46 -19.78
CA ASP A 26 3.67 2.44 -20.78
C ASP A 26 4.11 1.02 -21.16
N ARG A 27 3.94 0.05 -20.24
CA ARG A 27 4.32 -1.37 -20.43
C ARG A 27 3.21 -2.33 -20.01
N PRO A 28 2.06 -2.33 -20.72
CA PRO A 28 0.91 -3.16 -20.36
C PRO A 28 1.21 -4.67 -20.46
N ASP A 29 2.21 -5.05 -21.26
CA ASP A 29 2.69 -6.42 -21.41
C ASP A 29 3.23 -7.02 -20.09
N LEU A 30 3.65 -6.19 -19.14
CA LEU A 30 4.24 -6.62 -17.87
C LEU A 30 3.21 -6.93 -16.77
N VAL A 31 1.91 -6.77 -17.04
CA VAL A 31 0.84 -7.00 -16.05
C VAL A 31 0.89 -8.41 -15.43
N THR A 32 1.31 -9.40 -16.21
CA THR A 32 1.34 -10.82 -15.80
C THR A 32 2.38 -11.11 -14.73
N ALA A 33 3.41 -10.26 -14.59
CA ALA A 33 4.45 -10.42 -13.58
C ALA A 33 4.05 -9.86 -12.20
N VAL A 34 3.04 -8.98 -12.14
CA VAL A 34 2.64 -8.27 -10.93
C VAL A 34 2.24 -9.21 -9.78
N PRO A 35 1.35 -10.21 -9.98
CA PRO A 35 0.93 -11.09 -8.88
C PRO A 35 2.11 -11.82 -8.21
N GLY A 36 3.05 -12.34 -9.01
CA GLY A 36 4.22 -13.06 -8.49
C GLY A 36 5.14 -12.19 -7.63
N VAL A 37 5.24 -10.89 -7.93
CA VAL A 37 6.02 -9.95 -7.10
C VAL A 37 5.30 -9.68 -5.78
N LEU A 38 3.98 -9.47 -5.78
CA LEU A 38 3.21 -9.22 -4.56
C LEU A 38 3.24 -10.43 -3.61
N ASP A 39 3.04 -11.63 -4.15
CA ASP A 39 3.06 -12.90 -3.40
C ASP A 39 4.39 -13.16 -2.69
N SER A 40 5.49 -12.57 -3.18
CA SER A 40 6.82 -12.76 -2.61
C SER A 40 7.01 -12.17 -1.20
N ARG A 41 6.15 -11.22 -0.78
CA ARG A 41 6.31 -10.47 0.48
C ARG A 41 5.06 -10.42 1.35
N TRP A 42 3.87 -10.61 0.78
CA TRP A 42 2.63 -10.42 1.51
C TRP A 42 2.31 -11.64 2.40
N PRO A 43 1.96 -11.44 3.69
CA PRO A 43 1.48 -12.52 4.53
C PRO A 43 0.24 -13.19 3.93
N ARG A 44 0.16 -14.51 4.10
CA ARG A 44 -0.93 -15.31 3.55
C ARG A 44 -2.32 -14.81 3.93
N PHE A 45 -2.53 -14.38 5.17
CA PHE A 45 -3.83 -13.89 5.61
C PHE A 45 -4.23 -12.58 4.89
N MET A 46 -3.28 -11.76 4.46
CA MET A 46 -3.56 -10.54 3.69
C MET A 46 -3.91 -10.88 2.23
N LEU A 47 -3.29 -11.92 1.66
CA LEU A 47 -3.58 -12.41 0.32
C LEU A 47 -4.89 -13.22 0.24
N ALA A 48 -5.22 -13.95 1.31
CA ALA A 48 -6.38 -14.83 1.36
C ALA A 48 -7.63 -14.14 1.91
N GLY A 49 -7.46 -13.05 2.67
CA GLY A 49 -8.56 -12.18 3.05
C GLY A 49 -9.19 -11.53 1.81
N ARG A 50 -10.40 -11.00 1.97
CA ARG A 50 -10.95 -10.01 1.04
C ARG A 50 -10.83 -8.62 1.68
N PRO A 51 -9.63 -8.00 1.76
CA PRO A 51 -9.56 -6.61 2.20
C PRO A 51 -10.33 -5.75 1.19
N GLY A 52 -11.34 -5.02 1.66
CA GLY A 52 -12.28 -4.29 0.80
C GLY A 52 -13.48 -5.09 0.27
N HIS A 53 -13.71 -6.30 0.81
CA HIS A 53 -14.82 -7.27 0.71
C HIS A 53 -15.53 -7.50 -0.65
N ASP A 54 -15.77 -6.49 -1.47
CA ASP A 54 -16.49 -6.55 -2.74
C ASP A 54 -15.76 -5.89 -3.93
N VAL A 55 -14.60 -5.26 -3.70
CA VAL A 55 -13.81 -4.66 -4.80
C VAL A 55 -12.80 -5.68 -5.35
N ASP A 56 -12.83 -5.92 -6.66
CA ASP A 56 -11.75 -6.62 -7.35
C ASP A 56 -10.55 -5.68 -7.47
N LEU A 57 -9.58 -5.84 -6.57
CA LEU A 57 -8.37 -5.04 -6.55
C LEU A 57 -7.57 -5.18 -7.85
N THR A 58 -7.56 -6.35 -8.49
CA THR A 58 -6.81 -6.54 -9.73
C THR A 58 -7.44 -5.72 -10.85
N ASP A 59 -8.76 -5.80 -11.00
CA ASP A 59 -9.50 -4.97 -11.96
C ASP A 59 -9.30 -3.49 -11.68
N LEU A 60 -9.39 -3.06 -10.42
CA LEU A 60 -9.19 -1.67 -10.02
C LEU A 60 -7.82 -1.12 -10.45
N LEU A 61 -6.76 -1.90 -10.23
CA LEU A 61 -5.40 -1.51 -10.59
C LEU A 61 -5.20 -1.48 -12.11
N VAL A 62 -5.81 -2.41 -12.85
CA VAL A 62 -5.80 -2.45 -14.32
C VAL A 62 -6.59 -1.29 -14.93
N ARG A 63 -7.65 -0.81 -14.27
CA ARG A 63 -8.42 0.38 -14.68
C ARG A 63 -7.68 1.70 -14.44
N ALA A 64 -6.62 1.69 -13.65
CA ALA A 64 -5.76 2.84 -13.38
C ALA A 64 -4.27 2.54 -13.69
N PRO A 65 -3.93 2.13 -14.92
CA PRO A 65 -2.59 1.62 -15.23
C PRO A 65 -1.49 2.69 -15.11
N GLN A 66 -1.83 3.97 -15.27
CA GLN A 66 -0.91 5.09 -15.07
C GLN A 66 -0.50 5.28 -13.60
N HIS A 67 -1.27 4.73 -12.66
CA HIS A 67 -0.98 4.79 -11.22
C HIS A 67 -0.13 3.62 -10.72
N GLN A 68 0.15 2.61 -11.57
CA GLN A 68 0.91 1.43 -11.21
C GLN A 68 2.33 1.57 -11.75
N VAL A 69 3.32 1.58 -10.86
CA VAL A 69 4.73 1.74 -11.23
C VAL A 69 5.50 0.44 -11.08
N LEU A 70 6.37 0.14 -12.03
CA LEU A 70 7.13 -1.10 -12.11
C LEU A 70 8.63 -0.76 -12.15
N LEU A 71 9.40 -1.35 -11.23
CA LEU A 71 10.85 -1.39 -11.31
C LEU A 71 11.25 -2.58 -12.17
N VAL A 72 11.95 -2.33 -13.27
CA VAL A 72 12.39 -3.36 -14.20
C VAL A 72 13.88 -3.28 -14.46
N ASP A 73 14.52 -4.43 -14.61
CA ASP A 73 15.95 -4.51 -14.88
C ASP A 73 16.27 -4.43 -16.38
N ALA A 74 17.55 -4.65 -16.73
CA ALA A 74 18.07 -4.53 -18.08
C ALA A 74 17.51 -5.60 -19.05
N THR A 75 16.90 -6.65 -18.50
CA THR A 75 16.29 -7.76 -19.23
C THR A 75 14.76 -7.67 -19.27
N ASP A 76 14.20 -6.52 -18.88
CA ASP A 76 12.76 -6.29 -18.75
C ASP A 76 12.07 -7.15 -17.69
N GLU A 77 12.81 -7.74 -16.74
CA GLU A 77 12.21 -8.49 -15.64
C GLU A 77 11.71 -7.54 -14.55
N VAL A 78 10.48 -7.74 -14.08
CA VAL A 78 9.90 -6.93 -13.00
C VAL A 78 10.53 -7.32 -11.66
N ARG A 79 11.24 -6.36 -11.06
CA ARG A 79 11.91 -6.49 -9.75
C ARG A 79 11.18 -5.78 -8.62
N GLY A 80 10.20 -4.95 -8.94
CA GLY A 80 9.41 -4.25 -7.95
C GLY A 80 8.11 -3.69 -8.51
N VAL A 81 7.10 -3.59 -7.65
CA VAL A 81 5.77 -3.09 -7.99
C VAL A 81 5.37 -2.05 -6.94
N GLY A 82 4.97 -0.87 -7.39
CA GLY A 82 4.31 0.16 -6.60
C GLY A 82 2.88 0.31 -7.07
N LEU A 83 1.93 0.13 -6.15
CA LEU A 83 0.51 0.21 -6.44
C LEU A 83 -0.08 1.49 -5.84
N SER A 84 -0.87 2.21 -6.62
CA SER A 84 -1.67 3.33 -6.12
C SER A 84 -3.01 3.43 -6.81
N VAL A 85 -3.95 4.09 -6.14
CA VAL A 85 -5.32 4.26 -6.63
C VAL A 85 -5.72 5.74 -6.63
N PRO A 86 -6.45 6.23 -7.65
CA PRO A 86 -6.90 7.62 -7.70
C PRO A 86 -8.01 7.89 -6.67
N LEU A 87 -8.00 9.08 -6.06
CA LEU A 87 -8.98 9.51 -5.07
C LEU A 87 -9.37 10.99 -5.24
N GLU A 88 -10.52 11.34 -4.67
CA GLU A 88 -10.86 12.70 -4.29
C GLU A 88 -10.54 12.87 -2.80
N TRP A 89 -9.83 13.94 -2.45
CA TRP A 89 -9.48 14.30 -1.08
C TRP A 89 -9.40 15.82 -0.91
N ASP A 90 -10.04 16.37 0.12
CA ASP A 90 -10.09 17.82 0.37
C ASP A 90 -8.82 18.39 1.04
N GLY A 91 -7.86 17.53 1.40
CA GLY A 91 -6.61 17.90 2.05
C GLY A 91 -6.65 17.87 3.59
N SER A 92 -7.82 17.61 4.18
CA SER A 92 -8.03 17.53 5.62
C SER A 92 -7.89 16.11 6.17
N VAL A 93 -7.56 15.99 7.45
CA VAL A 93 -7.53 14.69 8.15
C VAL A 93 -8.93 14.07 8.24
N ALA A 94 -9.98 14.90 8.30
CA ALA A 94 -11.37 14.45 8.45
C ALA A 94 -11.90 13.74 7.20
N ASP A 95 -11.37 14.08 6.02
CA ASP A 95 -11.75 13.50 4.73
C ASP A 95 -10.86 12.31 4.32
N LEU A 96 -9.88 11.92 5.15
CA LEU A 96 -9.09 10.72 4.88
C LEU A 96 -10.00 9.48 4.90
N PRO A 97 -9.85 8.55 3.95
CA PRO A 97 -10.60 7.31 3.97
C PRO A 97 -10.24 6.46 5.20
N SER A 98 -11.03 5.44 5.50
CA SER A 98 -10.77 4.47 6.57
C SER A 98 -9.60 3.54 6.23
N GLY A 99 -8.40 4.12 6.19
CA GLY A 99 -7.13 3.49 5.83
C GLY A 99 -7.11 2.88 4.44
N TRP A 100 -6.51 1.71 4.34
CA TRP A 100 -6.27 0.98 3.09
C TRP A 100 -7.59 0.51 2.46
N ASP A 101 -8.45 -0.16 3.24
CA ASP A 101 -9.73 -0.67 2.72
C ASP A 101 -10.63 0.48 2.23
N GLY A 102 -10.70 1.57 3.02
CA GLY A 102 -11.47 2.75 2.63
C GLY A 102 -10.94 3.42 1.37
N ALA A 103 -9.62 3.45 1.17
CA ALA A 103 -9.03 4.01 -0.04
C ALA A 103 -9.34 3.17 -1.29
N VAL A 104 -9.37 1.85 -1.16
CA VAL A 104 -9.75 0.95 -2.26
C VAL A 104 -11.22 1.16 -2.64
N THR A 105 -12.13 1.16 -1.67
CA THR A 105 -13.56 1.39 -1.91
C THR A 105 -13.80 2.78 -2.52
N ALA A 106 -13.24 3.83 -1.92
CA ALA A 106 -13.42 5.20 -2.42
C ALA A 106 -12.90 5.40 -3.84
N SER A 107 -11.82 4.71 -4.22
CA SER A 107 -11.30 4.75 -5.59
C SER A 107 -12.17 4.00 -6.58
N ALA A 108 -12.67 2.80 -6.21
CA ALA A 108 -13.62 2.06 -7.03
C ALA A 108 -14.85 2.92 -7.34
N ASP A 109 -15.46 3.52 -6.31
CA ASP A 109 -16.62 4.42 -6.44
C ASP A 109 -16.30 5.64 -7.31
N LEU A 110 -15.09 6.20 -7.20
CA LEU A 110 -14.64 7.33 -8.02
C LEU A 110 -14.58 6.96 -9.50
N LEU A 111 -13.98 5.82 -9.81
CA LEU A 111 -13.84 5.37 -11.19
C LEU A 111 -15.17 4.93 -11.80
N GLU A 112 -16.05 4.31 -11.01
CA GLU A 112 -17.40 3.93 -11.46
C GLU A 112 -18.26 5.15 -11.82
N ARG A 113 -18.19 6.23 -11.03
CA ARG A 113 -18.92 7.47 -11.33
C ARG A 113 -18.21 8.37 -12.35
N GLY A 114 -17.03 8.01 -12.83
CA GLY A 114 -16.23 8.83 -13.75
C GLY A 114 -15.76 10.15 -13.13
N GLY A 115 -15.48 10.17 -11.82
CA GLY A 115 -15.03 11.35 -11.09
C GLY A 115 -13.61 11.78 -11.48
N ARG A 116 -13.19 12.94 -10.98
CA ARG A 116 -11.90 13.54 -11.33
C ARG A 116 -10.99 13.52 -10.10
N PRO A 117 -9.97 12.65 -10.05
CA PRO A 117 -9.09 12.60 -8.90
C PRO A 117 -8.31 13.90 -8.75
N ASN A 118 -8.17 14.36 -7.51
CA ASN A 118 -7.24 15.43 -7.13
C ASN A 118 -6.13 14.89 -6.20
N ALA A 119 -6.20 13.62 -5.81
CA ALA A 119 -5.23 12.91 -5.00
C ALA A 119 -5.04 11.47 -5.51
N ALA A 120 -3.98 10.81 -5.04
CA ALA A 120 -3.81 9.37 -5.17
C ALA A 120 -3.44 8.75 -3.83
N CYS A 121 -3.80 7.49 -3.62
CA CYS A 121 -3.42 6.72 -2.44
C CYS A 121 -2.44 5.60 -2.82
N ALA A 122 -1.22 5.64 -2.30
CA ALA A 122 -0.27 4.55 -2.43
C ALA A 122 -0.67 3.38 -1.53
N LEU A 123 -0.99 2.23 -2.13
CA LEU A 123 -1.45 1.04 -1.45
C LEU A 123 -0.31 0.11 -1.04
N SER A 124 0.74 0.01 -1.86
CA SER A 124 1.92 -0.80 -1.54
C SER A 124 3.14 -0.46 -2.39
N ILE A 125 4.32 -0.76 -1.85
CA ILE A 125 5.55 -0.91 -2.61
C ILE A 125 6.13 -2.26 -2.23
N THR A 126 6.31 -3.14 -3.22
CA THR A 126 6.87 -4.47 -3.04
C THR A 126 8.12 -4.62 -3.89
N LEU A 127 9.23 -4.96 -3.25
CA LEU A 127 10.52 -5.19 -3.91
C LEU A 127 10.95 -6.64 -3.75
N MET A 128 11.41 -7.23 -4.85
CA MET A 128 12.00 -8.57 -4.84
C MET A 128 13.23 -8.60 -3.94
N PRO A 129 13.53 -9.75 -3.29
CA PRO A 129 14.71 -9.90 -2.44
C PRO A 129 16.02 -9.46 -3.10
N ALA A 130 16.19 -9.78 -4.39
CA ALA A 130 17.39 -9.48 -5.16
C ALA A 130 17.74 -7.98 -5.25
N VAL A 131 16.76 -7.08 -5.11
CA VAL A 131 16.95 -5.63 -5.24
C VAL A 131 16.72 -4.87 -3.92
N THR A 132 16.54 -5.60 -2.82
CA THR A 132 16.32 -4.98 -1.50
C THR A 132 17.62 -4.34 -0.98
N GLY A 133 17.51 -3.21 -0.29
CA GLY A 133 18.65 -2.52 0.32
C GLY A 133 19.49 -1.65 -0.64
N GLN A 134 19.09 -1.54 -1.91
CA GLN A 134 19.82 -0.77 -2.94
C GLN A 134 19.24 0.64 -3.17
N GLY A 135 18.44 1.16 -2.24
CA GLY A 135 17.84 2.50 -2.35
C GLY A 135 16.56 2.60 -3.21
N TYR A 136 16.22 1.56 -3.99
CA TYR A 136 15.05 1.58 -4.88
C TYR A 136 13.71 1.88 -4.21
N ALA A 137 13.57 1.63 -2.91
CA ALA A 137 12.31 1.90 -2.23
C ALA A 137 11.97 3.40 -2.19
N GLY A 138 12.96 4.27 -2.00
CA GLY A 138 12.76 5.73 -2.08
C GLY A 138 12.41 6.18 -3.50
N GLU A 139 13.11 5.63 -4.49
CA GLU A 139 12.86 5.91 -5.91
C GLU A 139 11.47 5.45 -6.37
N MET A 140 10.96 4.35 -5.82
CA MET A 140 9.58 3.89 -6.04
C MET A 140 8.55 4.83 -5.41
N ILE A 141 8.80 5.40 -4.23
CA ILE A 141 7.92 6.44 -3.63
C ILE A 141 7.90 7.66 -4.55
N ASP A 142 9.06 8.12 -5.01
CA ASP A 142 9.14 9.26 -5.93
C ASP A 142 8.51 8.96 -7.30
N ALA A 143 8.55 7.72 -7.77
CA ALA A 143 7.85 7.30 -8.97
C ALA A 143 6.32 7.34 -8.78
N LEU A 144 5.80 6.89 -7.64
CA LEU A 144 4.37 7.01 -7.33
C LEU A 144 3.94 8.48 -7.23
N LYS A 145 4.75 9.35 -6.62
CA LYS A 145 4.50 10.80 -6.57
C LYS A 145 4.39 11.38 -7.98
N ARG A 146 5.33 11.06 -8.88
CA ARG A 146 5.30 11.49 -10.27
C ARG A 146 4.11 10.93 -11.04
N ALA A 147 3.79 9.66 -10.87
CA ALA A 147 2.64 9.03 -11.51
C ALA A 147 1.32 9.71 -11.10
N ALA A 148 1.16 10.01 -9.80
CA ALA A 148 0.03 10.77 -9.28
C ALA A 148 -0.03 12.18 -9.90
N ALA A 149 1.08 12.92 -9.90
CA ALA A 149 1.17 14.26 -10.50
C ALA A 149 0.84 14.27 -12.00
N SER A 150 1.40 13.33 -12.78
CA SER A 150 1.10 13.16 -14.21
C SER A 150 -0.38 12.85 -14.46
N ALA A 151 -1.05 12.19 -13.51
CA ALA A 151 -2.49 11.92 -13.56
C ALA A 151 -3.35 13.10 -13.05
N GLY A 152 -2.75 14.22 -12.66
CA GLY A 152 -3.43 15.44 -12.22
C GLY A 152 -3.69 15.52 -10.72
N ALA A 153 -3.13 14.62 -9.91
CA ALA A 153 -3.25 14.67 -8.46
C ALA A 153 -2.24 15.66 -7.84
N ALA A 154 -2.70 16.47 -6.89
CA ALA A 154 -1.87 17.42 -6.14
C ALA A 154 -1.17 16.79 -4.91
N ALA A 155 -1.60 15.60 -4.51
CA ALA A 155 -1.06 14.89 -3.36
C ALA A 155 -1.09 13.37 -3.55
N LEU A 156 -0.09 12.71 -2.96
CA LEU A 156 -0.06 11.26 -2.75
C LEU A 156 -0.18 10.99 -1.25
N ILE A 157 -1.29 10.38 -0.82
CA ILE A 157 -1.45 9.87 0.55
C ILE A 157 -1.10 8.39 0.61
N ALA A 158 -0.73 7.88 1.78
CA ALA A 158 -0.38 6.48 1.98
C ALA A 158 -0.75 6.04 3.39
N PRO A 159 -1.55 4.97 3.59
CA PRO A 159 -1.71 4.33 4.88
C PRO A 159 -0.51 3.41 5.10
N VAL A 160 0.61 3.99 5.50
CA VAL A 160 1.90 3.32 5.66
C VAL A 160 1.80 2.25 6.74
N ARG A 161 2.08 1.00 6.37
CA ARG A 161 2.16 -0.15 7.26
C ARG A 161 3.57 -0.27 7.85
N PRO A 162 3.82 0.10 9.13
CA PRO A 162 5.19 0.13 9.68
C PRO A 162 5.77 -1.29 9.79
N VAL A 163 7.00 -1.48 9.30
CA VAL A 163 7.57 -2.82 9.10
C VAL A 163 8.04 -3.48 10.40
N LEU A 164 8.41 -2.70 11.42
CA LEU A 164 8.83 -3.24 12.72
C LEU A 164 7.64 -3.39 13.70
N LYS A 165 6.48 -2.80 13.41
CA LYS A 165 5.31 -2.86 14.31
C LYS A 165 4.83 -4.28 14.57
N ALA A 166 5.05 -5.21 13.65
CA ALA A 166 4.73 -6.64 13.83
C ALA A 166 5.51 -7.31 14.97
N ARG A 167 6.63 -6.72 15.43
CA ARG A 167 7.37 -7.18 16.62
C ARG A 167 6.77 -6.68 17.93
N TYR A 168 5.88 -5.70 17.86
CA TYR A 168 5.24 -5.05 19.00
C TYR A 168 3.70 -4.97 18.80
N PRO A 169 3.03 -6.10 18.51
CA PRO A 169 1.62 -6.10 18.10
C PRO A 169 0.68 -5.63 19.21
N LEU A 170 1.06 -5.77 20.48
CA LEU A 170 0.27 -5.35 21.65
C LEU A 170 0.41 -3.86 21.99
N VAL A 171 1.38 -3.16 21.38
CA VAL A 171 1.59 -1.73 21.63
C VAL A 171 0.62 -0.92 20.76
N PRO A 172 -0.16 0.02 21.32
CA PRO A 172 -1.00 0.93 20.53
C PRO A 172 -0.17 1.70 19.50
N MET A 173 -0.73 1.97 18.31
CA MET A 173 0.02 2.62 17.23
C MET A 173 0.45 4.04 17.62
N GLU A 174 -0.38 4.77 18.35
CA GLU A 174 -0.11 6.10 18.88
C GLU A 174 1.15 6.11 19.74
N GLN A 175 1.29 5.10 20.62
CA GLN A 175 2.48 4.94 21.45
C GLN A 175 3.69 4.55 20.61
N TYR A 176 3.54 3.60 19.68
CA TYR A 176 4.61 3.17 18.78
C TYR A 176 5.19 4.35 17.96
N LEU A 177 4.34 5.27 17.52
CA LEU A 177 4.74 6.46 16.78
C LEU A 177 5.59 7.46 17.58
N THR A 178 5.57 7.38 18.92
CA THR A 178 6.44 8.20 19.78
C THR A 178 7.87 7.67 19.87
N TRP A 179 8.11 6.40 19.50
CA TRP A 179 9.42 5.78 19.68
C TRP A 179 10.46 6.37 18.74
N ARG A 180 11.68 6.49 19.26
CA ARG A 180 12.84 6.99 18.54
C ARG A 180 14.02 6.02 18.67
N THR A 181 14.94 6.05 17.70
CA THR A 181 16.25 5.40 17.85
C THR A 181 17.11 6.16 18.85
N GLU A 182 18.26 5.60 19.24
CA GLU A 182 19.25 6.30 20.07
C GLU A 182 19.72 7.61 19.42
N ASP A 183 19.82 7.63 18.09
CA ASP A 183 20.16 8.82 17.30
C ASP A 183 19.00 9.83 17.14
N GLY A 184 17.85 9.58 17.77
CA GLY A 184 16.68 10.48 17.76
C GLY A 184 15.79 10.38 16.51
N GLU A 185 16.02 9.42 15.61
CA GLU A 185 15.20 9.24 14.41
C GLU A 185 13.90 8.47 14.71
N VAL A 186 12.89 8.56 13.83
CA VAL A 186 11.69 7.71 13.93
C VAL A 186 12.09 6.24 13.97
N PHE A 187 11.60 5.51 14.98
CA PHE A 187 12.01 4.13 15.25
C PHE A 187 11.81 3.20 14.05
N ASP A 188 10.66 3.26 13.38
CA ASP A 188 10.36 2.41 12.23
C ASP A 188 11.10 2.88 10.96
N PRO A 189 11.93 2.04 10.33
CA PRO A 189 12.74 2.43 9.18
C PRO A 189 11.90 2.71 7.92
N TRP A 190 10.74 2.08 7.77
CA TRP A 190 9.87 2.32 6.62
C TRP A 190 9.17 3.66 6.74
N LEU A 191 8.64 3.96 7.93
CA LEU A 191 8.07 5.29 8.20
C LEU A 191 9.15 6.38 8.09
N ARG A 192 10.35 6.12 8.61
CA ARG A 192 11.48 7.06 8.50
C ARG A 192 11.84 7.37 7.05
N LEU A 193 11.85 6.37 6.17
CA LEU A 193 12.11 6.60 4.74
C LEU A 193 11.06 7.55 4.13
N HIS A 194 9.78 7.31 4.40
CA HIS A 194 8.69 8.19 3.94
C HIS A 194 8.92 9.66 4.36
N LEU A 195 9.32 9.90 5.61
CA LEU A 195 9.60 11.26 6.09
C LEU A 195 10.84 11.88 5.45
N ARG A 196 11.91 11.09 5.25
CA ARG A 196 13.14 11.55 4.58
C ARG A 196 12.90 11.98 3.12
N VAL A 197 11.92 11.38 2.43
CA VAL A 197 11.56 11.74 1.04
C VAL A 197 10.43 12.79 0.97
N GLY A 198 10.21 13.53 2.07
CA GLY A 198 9.30 14.68 2.13
C GLY A 198 7.89 14.36 2.64
N GLY A 199 7.66 13.17 3.18
CA GLY A 199 6.38 12.79 3.75
C GLY A 199 6.10 13.44 5.10
N GLU A 200 4.83 13.69 5.39
CA GLU A 200 4.33 14.19 6.67
C GLU A 200 3.31 13.21 7.26
N VAL A 201 3.41 12.90 8.56
CA VAL A 201 2.41 12.07 9.25
C VAL A 201 1.15 12.87 9.53
N LEU A 202 0.00 12.34 9.11
CA LEU A 202 -1.33 12.90 9.38
C LEU A 202 -2.04 12.26 10.58
N GLY A 203 -1.71 11.00 10.90
CA GLY A 203 -2.28 10.30 12.05
C GLY A 203 -2.32 8.79 11.89
N VAL A 204 -2.98 8.12 12.84
CA VAL A 204 -3.21 6.67 12.79
C VAL A 204 -4.40 6.38 11.88
N ALA A 205 -4.22 5.44 10.95
CA ALA A 205 -5.29 4.88 10.16
C ALA A 205 -5.79 3.60 10.85
N TYR A 206 -6.91 3.67 11.57
CA TYR A 206 -7.49 2.51 12.26
C TYR A 206 -9.02 2.42 12.09
N PRO A 207 -9.56 1.23 11.76
CA PRO A 207 -8.84 0.09 11.19
C PRO A 207 -8.41 0.41 9.76
N SER A 208 -7.15 0.16 9.42
CA SER A 208 -6.68 0.37 8.04
C SER A 208 -7.02 -0.80 7.12
N MET A 209 -6.88 -2.02 7.63
CA MET A 209 -7.37 -3.23 6.97
C MET A 209 -8.15 -4.06 7.97
N THR A 210 -9.29 -4.58 7.53
CA THR A 210 -10.09 -5.56 8.25
C THR A 210 -10.12 -6.86 7.48
N ILE A 211 -9.71 -7.94 8.12
CA ILE A 211 -9.75 -9.28 7.54
C ILE A 211 -10.62 -10.13 8.45
N SER A 212 -11.60 -10.80 7.86
CA SER A 212 -12.52 -11.70 8.56
C SER A 212 -12.52 -13.06 7.90
N GLY A 213 -12.80 -14.10 8.68
CA GLY A 213 -12.88 -15.47 8.20
C GLY A 213 -13.30 -16.42 9.31
N THR A 214 -13.63 -17.65 8.94
CA THR A 214 -13.92 -18.72 9.89
C THR A 214 -12.69 -19.07 10.72
N VAL A 215 -12.89 -19.75 11.86
CA VAL A 215 -11.75 -20.19 12.69
C VAL A 215 -10.89 -21.20 11.92
N ALA A 216 -11.49 -22.01 11.05
CA ALA A 216 -10.77 -22.95 10.20
C ALA A 216 -9.87 -22.24 9.18
N GLU A 217 -10.38 -21.22 8.50
CA GLU A 217 -9.61 -20.39 7.57
C GLU A 217 -8.45 -19.70 8.28
N TRP A 218 -8.68 -19.09 9.44
CA TRP A 218 -7.62 -18.46 10.21
C TRP A 218 -6.52 -19.45 10.60
N ARG A 219 -6.87 -20.64 11.10
CA ARG A 219 -5.87 -21.69 11.42
C ARG A 219 -5.01 -22.04 10.20
N TYR A 220 -5.61 -22.09 9.02
CA TYR A 220 -4.91 -22.35 7.77
C TYR A 220 -4.02 -21.17 7.32
N TRP A 221 -4.49 -19.94 7.51
CA TRP A 221 -3.76 -18.74 7.11
C TRP A 221 -2.56 -18.45 8.01
N VAL A 222 -2.71 -18.60 9.33
CA VAL A 222 -1.67 -18.28 10.31
C VAL A 222 -0.83 -19.48 10.73
N GLY A 223 -1.27 -20.70 10.42
CA GLY A 223 -0.53 -21.93 10.69
C GLY A 223 -0.39 -22.27 12.18
N MET A 224 -1.33 -21.83 13.01
CA MET A 224 -1.32 -22.07 14.46
C MET A 224 -2.69 -22.55 14.96
N PRO A 225 -2.77 -23.28 16.09
CA PRO A 225 -4.03 -23.63 16.70
C PRO A 225 -4.71 -22.39 17.33
N LEU A 226 -6.04 -22.35 17.27
CA LEU A 226 -6.89 -21.33 17.90
C LEU A 226 -7.91 -22.03 18.81
N PRO A 227 -7.47 -22.58 19.97
CA PRO A 227 -8.26 -23.52 20.77
C PRO A 227 -9.43 -22.88 21.54
N GLY A 228 -9.36 -21.58 21.84
CA GLY A 228 -10.38 -20.86 22.59
C GLY A 228 -10.68 -19.48 22.02
N ASP A 229 -11.64 -18.80 22.61
CA ASP A 229 -11.95 -17.40 22.31
C ASP A 229 -10.84 -16.47 22.81
N GLY A 230 -10.75 -15.27 22.23
CA GLY A 230 -9.86 -14.21 22.70
C GLY A 230 -8.89 -13.69 21.64
N GLU A 231 -7.84 -13.03 22.10
CA GLU A 231 -6.86 -12.36 21.25
C GLU A 231 -5.59 -13.20 21.04
N TYR A 232 -5.16 -13.32 19.78
CA TYR A 232 -3.98 -14.08 19.38
C TYR A 232 -2.99 -13.19 18.64
N VAL A 233 -1.74 -13.18 19.09
CA VAL A 233 -0.65 -12.57 18.33
C VAL A 233 -0.30 -13.48 17.16
N ILE A 234 -0.50 -12.98 15.95
CA ILE A 234 -0.23 -13.71 14.71
C ILE A 234 1.04 -13.21 14.05
N ARG A 235 1.81 -14.12 13.44
CA ARG A 235 3.07 -13.76 12.76
C ARG A 235 2.78 -12.79 11.62
N GLY A 236 3.47 -11.64 11.65
CA GLY A 236 3.35 -10.61 10.61
C GLY A 236 2.18 -9.66 10.81
N GLY A 237 1.30 -9.88 11.79
CA GLY A 237 0.23 -8.95 12.13
C GLY A 237 0.73 -7.77 12.97
N LEU A 238 0.15 -6.58 12.77
CA LEU A 238 0.44 -5.36 13.53
C LEU A 238 -0.41 -5.20 14.79
N ALA A 239 -1.44 -6.03 14.94
CA ALA A 239 -2.36 -6.09 16.07
C ALA A 239 -2.76 -7.56 16.35
N PRO A 240 -3.45 -7.85 17.46
CA PRO A 240 -4.00 -9.19 17.69
C PRO A 240 -5.15 -9.55 16.74
N LEU A 241 -5.26 -10.83 16.42
CA LEU A 241 -6.47 -11.45 15.85
C LEU A 241 -7.45 -11.71 17.00
N THR A 242 -8.69 -11.24 16.88
CA THR A 242 -9.79 -11.62 17.79
C THR A 242 -10.48 -12.87 17.26
N VAL A 243 -10.67 -13.87 18.10
CA VAL A 243 -11.37 -15.13 17.77
C VAL A 243 -12.60 -15.31 18.66
N ASP A 244 -13.73 -15.56 18.03
CA ASP A 244 -14.98 -16.02 18.63
C ASP A 244 -15.35 -17.38 18.01
N ARG A 245 -15.17 -18.45 18.77
CA ARG A 245 -15.45 -19.81 18.31
C ARG A 245 -16.94 -20.13 18.33
N ALA A 246 -17.73 -19.46 19.17
CA ALA A 246 -19.17 -19.68 19.20
C ALA A 246 -19.83 -19.15 17.92
N ALA A 247 -19.31 -18.04 17.39
CA ALA A 247 -19.71 -17.45 16.11
C ALA A 247 -18.98 -18.02 14.89
N ASP A 248 -18.01 -18.94 15.09
CA ASP A 248 -17.04 -19.39 14.08
C ASP A 248 -16.42 -18.22 13.28
N LEU A 249 -15.91 -17.21 14.00
CA LEU A 249 -15.45 -15.96 13.43
C LEU A 249 -14.11 -15.53 14.03
N GLY A 250 -13.15 -15.23 13.16
CA GLY A 250 -11.97 -14.47 13.49
C GLY A 250 -11.96 -13.13 12.77
N ILE A 251 -11.63 -12.05 13.49
CA ILE A 251 -11.51 -10.70 12.94
C ILE A 251 -10.14 -10.14 13.30
N TYR A 252 -9.41 -9.71 12.29
CA TYR A 252 -8.15 -9.00 12.41
C TYR A 252 -8.32 -7.58 11.88
N ARG A 253 -7.96 -6.58 12.71
CA ARG A 253 -8.02 -5.16 12.37
C ARG A 253 -6.67 -4.53 12.61
N GLU A 254 -5.95 -4.18 11.56
CA GLU A 254 -4.64 -3.56 11.72
C GLU A 254 -4.63 -2.03 11.63
N PRO A 255 -3.83 -1.36 12.47
CA PRO A 255 -3.51 0.05 12.31
C PRO A 255 -2.39 0.26 11.28
N ASN A 256 -2.54 1.27 10.44
CA ASN A 256 -1.47 1.87 9.64
C ASN A 256 -1.27 3.33 10.06
N VAL A 257 -0.42 4.06 9.33
CA VAL A 257 -0.08 5.46 9.59
C VAL A 257 -0.31 6.26 8.33
N TRP A 258 -1.24 7.22 8.36
CA TRP A 258 -1.44 8.12 7.24
C TRP A 258 -0.22 9.02 7.07
N VAL A 259 0.38 8.97 5.89
CA VAL A 259 1.45 9.87 5.45
C VAL A 259 1.01 10.56 4.18
N VAL A 260 1.24 11.87 4.08
CA VAL A 260 1.01 12.65 2.86
C VAL A 260 2.33 13.10 2.25
N HIS A 261 2.42 13.00 0.93
CA HIS A 261 3.43 13.64 0.10
C HIS A 261 2.72 14.69 -0.76
N ARG A 262 3.00 15.96 -0.52
CA ARG A 262 2.50 17.06 -1.34
C ARG A 262 3.54 17.42 -2.40
N GLU A 263 3.11 17.93 -3.55
CA GLU A 263 4.06 18.56 -4.47
C GLU A 263 4.77 19.71 -3.75
N GLN A 264 6.10 19.74 -3.84
CA GLN A 264 6.85 20.95 -3.50
C GLN A 264 6.67 21.90 -4.69
N ILE A 265 5.84 22.92 -4.49
CA ILE A 265 5.72 24.08 -5.39
C ILE A 265 7.04 24.85 -5.37
#